data_AF-A0A3D4QP71-F1
#
_entry.id   AF-A0A3D4QP71-F1
#
_cell.length_a   1.000
_cell.length_b   1.000
_cell.length_c   1.000
_cell.angle_alpha   90.00
_cell.angle_beta   90.00
_cell.angle_gamma   90.00
#
_symmetry.space_group_name_H-M   'P 1'
#
loop_
_entity.id
_entity.type
_entity.pdbx_description
1 polymer ?
#
loop_
_entity_poly.entity_id
_entity_poly.type
_entity_poly.pdbx_seq_one_letter_code
_entity_poly.pdbx_strand_id
1 'polypeptide(L)'
;NEIANNLKQYGGFVQGIRPGKPTSDYLMKISNRLTLVGAIFLAMVAILPIVVAAITGVAMSFGGTAILIVVGVALETSKQL
;
A
#
# COMPACT_ATOMS: atom_id res chain seq x y z
N ASN A 1 8.86 -12.56 -8.82
CA ASN A 1 9.18 -13.56 -9.86
C ASN A 1 8.17 -13.58 -11.01
N GLU A 2 6.86 -13.59 -10.76
CA GLU A 2 5.87 -13.57 -11.85
C GLU A 2 5.83 -12.26 -12.64
N ILE A 3 5.99 -11.10 -11.99
CA ILE A 3 5.93 -9.79 -12.66
C ILE A 3 7.03 -9.64 -13.72
N ALA A 4 8.25 -10.06 -13.42
CA ALA A 4 9.36 -10.01 -14.38
C ALA A 4 9.20 -11.04 -15.52
N ASN A 5 8.60 -12.21 -15.24
CA ASN A 5 8.28 -13.20 -16.27
C ASN A 5 7.12 -12.74 -17.16
N ASN A 6 6.10 -12.10 -16.59
CA ASN A 6 5.03 -11.45 -17.34
C ASN A 6 5.60 -10.34 -18.20
N LEU A 7 6.47 -9.47 -17.66
CA LEU A 7 7.12 -8.41 -18.44
C LEU A 7 7.87 -8.98 -19.65
N LYS A 8 8.62 -10.07 -19.43
CA LYS A 8 9.30 -10.80 -20.52
C LYS A 8 8.33 -11.45 -21.53
N GLN A 9 7.21 -12.01 -21.08
CA GLN A 9 6.17 -12.60 -21.97
C GLN A 9 5.41 -11.55 -22.79
N TYR A 10 5.17 -10.36 -22.23
CA TYR A 10 4.55 -9.23 -22.90
C TYR A 10 5.54 -8.38 -23.73
N GLY A 11 6.78 -8.86 -23.92
CA GLY A 11 7.80 -8.17 -24.72
C GLY A 11 8.41 -6.92 -24.07
N GLY A 12 8.08 -6.64 -22.81
CA GLY A 12 8.63 -5.53 -22.04
C GLY A 12 9.95 -5.90 -21.35
N PHE A 13 10.85 -4.93 -21.24
CA PHE A 13 12.07 -5.06 -20.44
C PHE A 13 12.38 -3.76 -19.72
N VAL A 14 12.97 -3.87 -18.53
CA VAL A 14 13.46 -2.69 -17.79
C VAL A 14 14.76 -2.25 -18.45
N GLN A 15 14.80 -1.01 -18.95
CA GLN A 15 15.98 -0.45 -19.62
C GLN A 15 17.21 -0.53 -18.70
N GLY A 16 18.33 -1.02 -19.24
CA GLY A 16 19.59 -1.15 -18.50
C GLY A 16 19.74 -2.42 -17.64
N ILE A 17 18.73 -3.29 -17.54
CA ILE A 17 18.78 -4.52 -16.72
C ILE A 17 18.44 -5.74 -17.59
N ARG A 18 19.28 -6.79 -17.52
CA ARG A 18 19.07 -8.03 -18.28
C ARG A 18 17.73 -8.68 -17.89
N PRO A 19 16.84 -8.98 -18.86
CA PRO A 19 15.52 -9.55 -18.59
C PRO A 19 15.59 -10.87 -17.79
N GLY A 20 14.72 -11.02 -16.79
CA GLY A 20 14.59 -12.23 -15.97
C GLY A 20 14.81 -11.98 -14.48
N LYS A 21 15.62 -12.82 -13.83
CA LYS A 21 15.99 -12.69 -12.40
C LYS A 21 16.46 -11.27 -12.02
N PRO A 22 17.38 -10.62 -12.76
CA PRO A 22 17.88 -9.30 -12.38
C PRO A 22 16.79 -8.22 -12.38
N THR A 23 15.84 -8.31 -13.32
CA THR A 23 14.67 -7.43 -13.36
C THR A 23 13.73 -7.67 -12.18
N SER A 24 13.49 -8.94 -11.81
CA SER A 24 12.66 -9.29 -10.67
C SER A 24 13.23 -8.73 -9.36
N ASP A 25 14.52 -8.91 -9.13
CA ASP A 25 15.19 -8.44 -7.91
C ASP A 25 15.18 -6.91 -7.81
N TYR A 26 15.35 -6.21 -8.93
CA TYR A 26 15.27 -4.76 -9.01
C TYR A 26 13.86 -4.24 -8.65
N LEU A 27 12.82 -4.80 -9.28
CA LEU A 27 11.43 -4.43 -8.99
C LEU A 27 11.05 -4.73 -7.55
N MET A 28 11.50 -5.87 -7.02
CA MET A 28 11.23 -6.28 -5.65
C MET A 28 11.89 -5.34 -4.64
N LYS A 29 13.12 -4.88 -4.90
CA LYS A 29 13.80 -3.90 -4.06
C LYS A 29 13.07 -2.55 -3.99
N ILE A 30 12.56 -2.08 -5.12
CA ILE A 30 11.81 -0.81 -5.19
C ILE A 30 10.45 -0.96 -4.52
N SER A 31 9.70 -2.00 -4.89
CA SER A 31 8.39 -2.28 -4.30
C SER A 31 8.48 -2.38 -2.78
N ASN A 32 9.46 -3.11 -2.26
CA ASN A 32 9.67 -3.24 -0.81
C ASN A 32 9.93 -1.89 -0.12
N ARG A 33 10.72 -1.00 -0.73
CA ARG A 33 10.94 0.35 -0.17
C ARG A 33 9.66 1.19 -0.16
N LEU A 34 8.88 1.12 -1.25
CA LEU A 34 7.63 1.86 -1.37
C LEU A 34 6.58 1.35 -0.37
N THR A 35 6.44 0.03 -0.26
CA THR A 35 5.52 -0.61 0.70
C THR A 35 5.92 -0.31 2.14
N LEU A 36 7.21 -0.28 2.47
CA LEU A 36 7.67 0.06 3.82
C LEU A 36 7.22 1.46 4.24
N VAL A 37 7.39 2.45 3.35
CA VAL A 37 6.95 3.84 3.60
C VAL A 37 5.42 3.92 3.69
N GLY A 38 4.71 3.26 2.78
CA GLY A 38 3.25 3.21 2.78
C GLY A 38 2.67 2.56 4.04
N ALA A 39 3.26 1.46 4.51
CA ALA A 39 2.82 0.77 5.72
C ALA A 39 2.98 1.63 6.98
N ILE A 40 4.10 2.36 7.11
CA ILE A 40 4.32 3.29 8.23
C ILE A 40 3.28 4.42 8.20
N PHE A 41 2.99 4.98 7.02
CA PHE A 41 1.96 6.00 6.87
C PHE A 41 0.57 5.49 7.30
N LEU A 42 0.16 4.33 6.80
CA LEU A 42 -1.12 3.73 7.16
C LEU A 42 -1.22 3.39 8.66
N ALA A 43 -0.13 2.92 9.26
CA ALA A 43 -0.07 2.66 10.70
C ALA A 43 -0.27 3.94 11.52
N MET A 44 0.33 5.06 11.12
CA MET A 44 0.12 6.34 11.79
C MET A 44 -1.34 6.82 11.69
N VAL A 45 -1.95 6.70 10.51
CA VAL A 45 -3.35 7.08 10.30
C VAL A 45 -4.30 6.22 11.15
N ALA A 46 -4.03 4.93 11.30
CA ALA A 46 -4.83 4.02 12.12
C ALA A 46 -4.73 4.32 13.63
N ILE A 47 -3.58 4.80 14.11
CA ILE A 47 -3.35 5.13 15.52
C ILE A 47 -3.96 6.49 15.92
N LEU A 48 -4.05 7.42 14.97
CA LEU A 48 -4.57 8.77 15.19
C LEU A 48 -5.94 8.84 15.92
N PRO A 49 -7.00 8.09 15.52
CA PRO A 49 -8.28 8.13 16.24
C PRO A 49 -8.20 7.58 17.66
N ILE A 50 -7.32 6.60 17.91
CA ILE A 50 -7.11 6.01 19.24
C ILE A 50 -6.51 7.06 20.19
N VAL A 51 -5.52 7.81 19.71
CA VAL A 51 -4.87 8.90 20.48
C VAL A 51 -5.84 10.05 20.74
N VAL A 52 -6.63 10.45 19.73
CA VAL A 52 -7.63 11.52 19.88
C VAL A 52 -8.71 11.14 20.88
N ALA A 53 -9.19 9.90 20.85
CA ALA A 53 -10.17 9.39 21.81
C ALA A 53 -9.60 9.36 23.24
N ALA A 54 -8.32 9.01 23.39
CA ALA A 54 -7.65 8.97 24.70
C ALA A 54 -7.49 10.36 25.35
N ILE A 55 -7.23 11.40 24.55
CA ILE A 55 -7.03 12.78 25.06
C ILE A 55 -8.36 13.48 25.38
N THR A 56 -9.39 13.27 24.55
CA THR A 56 -10.66 13.99 24.67
C THR A 56 -11.63 13.36 25.68
N GLY A 57 -11.40 12.11 26.10
CA GLY A 57 -12.24 11.40 27.08
C GLY A 57 -13.66 11.08 26.59
N VAL A 58 -13.99 11.48 25.36
CA VAL A 58 -15.24 11.15 24.69
C VAL A 58 -15.07 9.78 24.06
N ALA A 59 -15.85 8.81 24.52
CA ALA A 59 -15.95 7.50 23.89
C ALA A 59 -16.53 7.68 22.48
N MET A 60 -15.64 7.81 21.50
CA MET A 60 -15.99 7.94 20.09
C MET A 60 -16.42 6.55 19.58
N SER A 61 -17.64 6.12 19.96
CA SER A 61 -18.19 4.79 19.67
C SER A 61 -18.23 4.44 18.17
N PHE A 62 -18.08 5.44 17.30
CA PHE A 62 -18.12 5.31 15.84
C PHE A 62 -16.82 5.72 15.14
N GLY A 63 -15.75 6.09 15.84
CA GLY A 63 -14.55 6.66 15.21
C GLY A 63 -13.73 5.66 14.40
N GLY A 64 -13.27 4.58 15.03
CA GLY A 64 -12.33 3.64 14.41
C GLY A 64 -12.94 2.78 13.30
N THR A 65 -14.12 2.20 13.54
CA THR A 65 -14.83 1.36 12.56
C THR A 65 -15.33 2.16 11.36
N ALA A 66 -15.88 3.37 11.56
CA ALA A 66 -16.33 4.19 10.43
C ALA A 66 -15.15 4.63 9.54
N ILE A 67 -13.99 4.97 10.13
CA ILE A 67 -12.79 5.32 9.36
C ILE A 67 -12.31 4.13 8.50
N LEU A 68 -12.26 2.92 9.07
CA LEU A 68 -11.88 1.72 8.31
C LEU A 68 -12.83 1.44 7.14
N ILE A 69 -14.14 1.61 7.35
CA ILE A 69 -15.17 1.44 6.32
C ILE A 69 -15.00 2.50 5.21
N VAL A 70 -14.84 3.77 5.57
CA VAL A 70 -14.69 4.88 4.59
C VAL A 70 -13.43 4.70 3.74
N VAL A 71 -12.31 4.32 4.34
CA VAL A 71 -11.07 4.05 3.58
C VAL A 71 -11.25 2.85 2.65
N GLY A 72 -11.92 1.79 3.11
CA GLY A 72 -12.25 0.62 2.28
C GLY A 72 -13.08 0.98 1.05
N VAL A 73 -14.18 1.74 1.25
CA VAL A 73 -15.06 2.19 0.17
C VAL A 73 -14.36 3.17 -0.77
N ALA A 74 -13.53 4.07 -0.24
CA ALA A 74 -12.77 5.02 -1.06
C ALA A 74 -11.76 4.30 -1.98
N LEU A 75 -11.07 3.28 -1.47
CA LEU A 75 -10.16 2.45 -2.27
C LEU A 75 -10.91 1.64 -3.33
N GLU A 76 -12.05 1.05 -2.97
CA GLU A 76 -12.89 0.30 -3.91
C GLU A 76 -13.41 1.22 -5.03
N THR A 77 -13.87 2.42 -4.66
CA THR A 77 -14.33 3.44 -5.61
C THR A 77 -13.21 3.91 -6.53
N SER A 78 -12.01 4.14 -5.98
CA SER A 78 -10.84 4.56 -6.77
C SER A 78 -10.34 3.50 -7.74
N LYS A 79 -10.67 2.23 -7.53
CA LYS A 79 -10.29 1.13 -8.43
C LYS A 79 -11.35 0.84 -9.50
N GLN A 80 -12.61 1.20 -9.23
CA GLN A 80 -13.73 1.06 -10.16
C GLN A 80 -13.80 2.21 -11.18
N LEU A 81 -13.33 3.41 -10.81
CA LEU A 81 -13.05 4.52 -11.73
C LEU A 81 -11.80 4.25 -12.56
#